data_AF-L7MSP3-F1
#
_entry.id   AF-L7MSP3-F1
#
_cell.length_a   1.000
_cell.length_b   1.000
_cell.length_c   1.000
_cell.angle_alpha   90.00
_cell.angle_beta   90.00
_cell.angle_gamma   90.00
#
_symmetry.space_group_name_H-M   'P 1'
#
loop_
_entity.id
_entity.type
_entity.pdbx_description
1 polymer ?
#
loop_
_entity_poly.entity_id
_entity_poly.type
_entity_poly.pdbx_seq_one_letter_code
_entity_poly.pdbx_strand_id
1 'polypeptide(L)'
;FGLACTDIIQNTDWTNRNGKRTPTHTSRVGTCLYASPEQLEGSEYDAKSDMYSLGVILLELFQPFGTEMERAEVLTGLRTGQIPESLGKRCPVQAKYIQHITRKNSSQRLSARQLLQSGLFQNSGNVNLNLQMKILEQEKEIEELRKQISLLSRDKGVKGDTQPGDVPIQP
;
A
#
# COMPACT_ATOMS: atom_id res chain seq x y z
N PHE A 1 11.90 -7.77 19.93
CA PHE A 1 11.71 -8.40 18.61
C PHE A 1 13.00 -8.36 17.79
N GLY A 2 14.16 -8.62 18.39
CA GLY A 2 15.41 -8.70 17.65
C GLY A 2 15.47 -10.04 16.92
N LEU A 3 15.59 -10.00 15.60
CA LEU A 3 15.94 -11.17 14.78
C LEU A 3 17.41 -11.49 15.10
N ALA A 4 17.64 -12.17 16.22
CA ALA A 4 18.96 -12.54 16.73
C ALA A 4 19.67 -13.44 15.70
N CYS A 5 20.44 -12.83 14.81
CA CYS A 5 21.33 -13.52 13.87
C CYS A 5 22.75 -13.68 14.43
N THR A 6 23.04 -13.13 15.61
CA THR A 6 24.37 -13.17 16.24
C THR A 6 24.86 -14.61 16.43
N ASP A 7 23.98 -15.53 16.81
CA ASP A 7 24.31 -16.95 16.99
C ASP A 7 24.43 -17.72 15.65
N ILE A 8 24.14 -17.08 14.52
CA ILE A 8 24.25 -17.66 13.17
C ILE A 8 25.59 -17.29 12.53
N ILE A 9 26.12 -16.09 12.82
CA ILE A 9 27.33 -15.56 12.18
C ILE A 9 28.62 -16.15 12.78
N GLN A 10 28.59 -16.68 14.02
CA GLN A 10 29.77 -17.36 14.58
C GLN A 10 30.16 -18.66 13.85
N ASN A 11 29.29 -19.20 12.98
CA ASN A 11 29.64 -20.32 12.09
C ASN A 11 29.98 -19.79 10.67
N THR A 12 31.03 -18.97 10.57
CA THR A 12 31.63 -18.58 9.30
C THR A 12 32.38 -19.75 8.65
N ASP A 13 31.70 -20.52 7.81
CA ASP A 13 32.31 -21.32 6.74
C ASP A 13 31.95 -20.75 5.36
N TRP A 14 31.90 -19.41 5.23
CA TRP A 14 31.66 -18.75 3.93
C TRP A 14 32.93 -18.20 3.25
N THR A 15 34.12 -18.30 3.85
CA THR A 15 35.33 -17.67 3.29
C THR A 15 36.49 -18.60 2.92
N ASN A 16 36.38 -19.93 2.98
CA ASN A 16 37.48 -20.81 2.55
C ASN A 16 37.14 -21.64 1.30
N ARG A 17 37.64 -21.20 0.14
CA ARG A 17 37.70 -22.01 -1.08
C ARG A 17 38.81 -23.06 -0.93
N ASN A 18 38.53 -24.15 -0.23
CA ASN A 18 39.08 -25.49 -0.50
C ASN A 18 38.50 -26.50 0.50
N GLY A 19 37.69 -27.46 0.01
CA GLY A 19 37.32 -28.67 0.76
C GLY A 19 35.81 -28.92 0.88
N LYS A 20 35.34 -29.97 0.18
CA LYS A 20 34.09 -30.73 0.38
C LYS A 20 32.82 -29.96 0.79
N ARG A 21 31.96 -29.69 -0.20
CA ARG A 21 30.55 -29.35 0.01
C ARG A 21 29.78 -30.56 0.55
N THR A 22 29.37 -30.51 1.81
CA THR A 22 28.19 -31.27 2.28
C THR A 22 26.96 -30.39 2.13
N PRO A 23 25.84 -30.89 1.58
CA PRO A 23 24.64 -30.09 1.40
C PRO A 23 23.94 -29.96 2.76
N THR A 24 24.24 -28.91 3.51
CA THR A 24 23.52 -28.60 4.75
C THR A 24 22.14 -28.09 4.41
N HIS A 25 21.20 -29.02 4.55
CA HIS A 25 19.75 -28.88 4.56
C HIS A 25 19.27 -27.63 5.32
N THR A 26 18.69 -26.68 4.58
CA THR A 26 17.59 -25.70 4.85
C THR A 26 17.10 -25.28 6.25
N SER A 27 17.65 -25.69 7.40
CA SER A 27 16.95 -25.52 8.69
C SER A 27 17.06 -24.12 9.34
N ARG A 28 17.99 -23.26 8.91
CA ARG A 28 18.25 -21.95 9.59
C ARG A 28 18.45 -20.75 8.67
N VAL A 29 18.17 -20.90 7.37
CA VAL A 29 18.39 -19.86 6.34
C VAL A 29 17.17 -18.93 6.16
N GLY A 30 15.97 -19.37 6.55
CA GLY A 30 14.74 -18.62 6.28
C GLY A 30 14.73 -17.22 6.89
N THR A 31 15.14 -17.08 8.16
CA THR A 31 15.07 -15.81 8.89
C THR A 31 16.14 -14.81 8.45
N CYS A 32 17.30 -15.26 7.97
CA CYS A 32 18.36 -14.35 7.55
C CYS A 32 18.04 -13.63 6.22
N LEU A 33 17.03 -14.10 5.47
CA LEU A 33 16.51 -13.41 4.28
C LEU A 33 15.94 -12.02 4.61
N TYR A 34 15.48 -11.82 5.85
CA TYR A 34 14.92 -10.56 6.32
C TYR A 34 15.95 -9.64 6.99
N ALA A 35 17.14 -10.17 7.31
CA ALA A 35 18.18 -9.39 7.99
C ALA A 35 18.80 -8.36 7.05
N SER A 36 19.06 -7.17 7.59
CA SER A 36 19.74 -6.11 6.86
C SER A 36 21.21 -6.45 6.58
N PRO A 37 21.85 -5.82 5.57
CA PRO A 37 23.26 -6.04 5.27
C PRO A 37 24.18 -5.88 6.50
N GLU A 38 23.99 -4.83 7.29
CA GLU A 38 24.78 -4.58 8.49
C GLU A 38 24.56 -5.63 9.59
N GLN A 39 23.34 -6.18 9.71
CA GLN A 39 23.07 -7.30 10.63
C GLN A 39 23.79 -8.58 10.20
N LEU A 40 23.89 -8.85 8.89
CA LEU A 40 24.62 -10.00 8.35
C LEU A 40 26.15 -9.83 8.47
N GLU A 41 26.63 -8.59 8.43
CA GLU A 41 28.04 -8.24 8.63
C GLU A 41 28.43 -8.22 10.12
N GLY A 42 27.47 -8.41 11.05
CA GLY A 42 27.71 -8.36 12.49
C GLY A 42 28.03 -6.97 13.03
N SER A 43 27.68 -5.93 12.27
CA SER A 43 27.88 -4.52 12.66
C SER A 43 26.79 -4.03 13.61
N GLU A 44 27.00 -2.85 14.19
CA GLU A 44 25.95 -2.17 14.95
C GLU A 44 24.73 -1.93 14.05
N TYR A 45 23.56 -2.21 14.59
CA TYR A 45 22.28 -2.08 13.90
C TYR A 45 21.36 -1.16 14.69
N ASP A 46 20.48 -0.47 13.98
CA ASP A 46 19.57 0.52 14.54
C ASP A 46 18.14 0.29 14.02
N ALA A 47 17.23 1.23 14.29
CA ALA A 47 15.86 1.15 13.80
C ALA A 47 15.76 1.11 12.25
N LYS A 48 16.80 1.49 11.49
CA LYS A 48 16.81 1.36 10.02
C LYS A 48 17.06 -0.08 9.58
N SER A 49 17.59 -0.94 10.45
CA SER A 49 17.69 -2.37 10.19
C SER A 49 16.28 -2.99 10.19
N ASP A 50 15.41 -2.58 11.11
CA ASP A 50 14.00 -2.99 11.10
C ASP A 50 13.27 -2.50 9.83
N MET A 51 13.61 -1.30 9.33
CA MET A 51 13.06 -0.78 8.07
C MET A 51 13.45 -1.64 6.85
N TYR A 52 14.64 -2.24 6.87
CA TYR A 52 15.05 -3.17 5.83
C TYR A 52 14.20 -4.45 5.88
N SER A 53 14.07 -5.06 7.07
CA SER A 53 13.24 -6.25 7.25
C SER A 53 11.80 -6.01 6.85
N LEU A 54 11.25 -4.84 7.18
CA LEU A 54 9.93 -4.41 6.72
C LEU A 54 9.84 -4.37 5.19
N GLY A 55 10.86 -3.87 4.51
CA GLY A 55 10.88 -3.85 3.05
C GLY A 55 10.94 -5.24 2.41
N VAL A 56 11.65 -6.19 3.01
CA VAL A 56 11.64 -7.61 2.58
C VAL A 56 10.23 -8.20 2.74
N ILE A 57 9.57 -7.95 3.89
CA ILE A 57 8.18 -8.39 4.13
C ILE A 57 7.22 -7.76 3.12
N LEU A 58 7.34 -6.46 2.84
CA LEU A 58 6.49 -5.79 1.85
C LEU A 58 6.69 -6.37 0.44
N LEU A 59 7.93 -6.66 0.05
CA LEU A 59 8.20 -7.35 -1.22
C LEU A 59 7.46 -8.68 -1.28
N GLU A 60 7.56 -9.48 -0.23
CA GLU A 60 6.90 -10.78 -0.13
C GLU A 60 5.37 -10.69 -0.16
N LEU A 61 4.78 -9.65 0.43
CA LEU A 61 3.33 -9.44 0.39
C LEU A 61 2.79 -9.06 -0.99
N PHE A 62 3.56 -8.30 -1.78
CA PHE A 62 3.10 -7.78 -3.08
C PHE A 62 3.63 -8.56 -4.29
N GLN A 63 4.60 -9.46 -4.10
CA GLN A 63 5.13 -10.34 -5.13
C GLN A 63 4.68 -11.78 -4.87
N PRO A 64 3.77 -12.33 -5.70
CA PRO A 64 3.46 -13.75 -5.64
C PRO A 64 4.64 -14.57 -6.15
N PHE A 65 4.85 -15.73 -5.54
CA PHE A 65 5.87 -16.70 -5.92
C PHE A 65 5.21 -18.05 -6.19
N GLY A 66 5.64 -18.74 -7.24
CA GLY A 66 5.18 -20.09 -7.53
C GLY A 66 5.94 -21.17 -6.76
N THR A 67 7.17 -20.88 -6.33
CA THR A 67 8.03 -21.82 -5.61
C THR A 67 8.90 -21.12 -4.57
N GLU A 68 9.37 -21.87 -3.57
CA GLU A 68 10.33 -21.36 -2.58
C GLU A 68 11.68 -20.97 -3.20
N MET A 69 12.10 -21.61 -4.30
CA MET A 69 13.34 -21.25 -4.98
C MET A 69 13.26 -19.86 -5.62
N GLU A 70 12.16 -19.59 -6.34
CA GLU A 70 11.88 -18.27 -6.93
C GLU A 70 11.84 -17.19 -5.83
N ARG A 71 11.14 -17.49 -4.74
CA ARG A 71 11.07 -16.62 -3.57
C ARG A 71 12.46 -16.31 -3.02
N ALA A 72 13.29 -17.32 -2.77
CA ALA A 72 14.64 -17.13 -2.25
C ALA A 72 15.53 -16.31 -3.21
N GLU A 73 15.42 -16.55 -4.51
CA GLU A 73 16.16 -15.80 -5.55
C GLU A 73 15.77 -14.33 -5.53
N VAL A 74 14.47 -14.02 -5.56
CA VAL A 74 13.95 -12.65 -5.57
C VAL A 74 14.31 -11.90 -4.29
N LEU A 75 14.09 -12.50 -3.11
CA LEU A 75 14.43 -11.86 -1.83
C LEU A 75 15.94 -11.64 -1.69
N THR A 76 16.77 -12.56 -2.23
CA THR A 76 18.22 -12.38 -2.25
C THR A 76 18.65 -11.27 -3.22
N GLY A 77 18.01 -11.14 -4.38
CA GLY A 77 18.24 -10.05 -5.34
C GLY A 77 17.98 -8.66 -4.74
N LEU A 78 17.07 -8.56 -3.76
CA LEU A 78 16.82 -7.29 -3.07
C LEU A 78 18.07 -6.74 -2.36
N ARG A 79 18.98 -7.62 -1.91
CA ARG A 79 20.25 -7.21 -1.28
C ARG A 79 21.18 -6.45 -2.22
N THR A 80 21.06 -6.66 -3.52
CA THR A 80 21.80 -5.92 -4.56
C THR A 80 20.97 -4.77 -5.15
N GLY A 81 19.81 -4.46 -4.55
CA GLY A 81 18.92 -3.37 -4.96
C GLY A 81 17.99 -3.74 -6.12
N GLN A 82 17.88 -5.02 -6.47
CA GLN A 82 17.00 -5.47 -7.55
C GLN A 82 15.56 -5.60 -7.04
N ILE A 83 14.64 -5.01 -7.80
CA ILE A 83 13.19 -5.13 -7.57
C ILE A 83 12.61 -5.87 -8.77
N PRO A 84 11.72 -6.87 -8.58
CA PRO A 84 11.06 -7.54 -9.68
C PRO A 84 10.34 -6.55 -10.60
N GLU A 85 10.59 -6.63 -11.91
CA GLU A 85 9.96 -5.74 -12.89
C GLU A 85 8.43 -5.89 -12.89
N SER A 86 7.95 -7.11 -12.67
CA SER A 86 6.52 -7.42 -12.54
C SER A 86 5.87 -6.66 -11.38
N LEU A 87 6.56 -6.57 -10.23
CA LEU A 87 6.10 -5.75 -9.10
C LEU A 87 6.07 -4.27 -9.47
N GLY A 88 7.11 -3.76 -10.13
CA GLY A 88 7.18 -2.36 -10.57
C GLY A 88 6.03 -1.98 -11.51
N LYS A 89 5.60 -2.89 -12.39
CA LYS A 89 4.47 -2.68 -13.31
C LYS A 89 3.11 -2.73 -12.62
N ARG A 90 2.88 -3.70 -11.72
CA ARG A 90 1.58 -3.88 -11.03
C ARG A 90 1.39 -2.88 -9.88
N CYS A 91 2.45 -2.62 -9.13
CA CYS A 91 2.41 -1.89 -7.86
C CYS A 91 3.56 -0.87 -7.79
N PRO A 92 3.59 0.16 -8.66
CA PRO A 92 4.72 1.08 -8.78
C PRO A 92 5.01 1.87 -7.50
N VAL A 93 3.97 2.25 -6.74
CA VAL A 93 4.12 2.98 -5.48
C VAL A 93 4.82 2.10 -4.43
N GLN A 94 4.37 0.86 -4.29
CA GLN A 94 4.94 -0.13 -3.37
C GLN A 94 6.38 -0.44 -3.74
N ALA A 95 6.65 -0.73 -5.02
CA ALA A 95 8.00 -1.00 -5.53
C ALA A 95 8.98 0.13 -5.20
N LYS A 96 8.55 1.39 -5.42
CA LYS A 96 9.33 2.58 -5.06
C LYS A 96 9.68 2.61 -3.56
N TYR A 97 8.69 2.41 -2.70
CA TYR A 97 8.92 2.52 -1.25
C TYR A 97 9.68 1.33 -0.66
N ILE A 98 9.47 0.11 -1.19
CA ILE A 98 10.30 -1.06 -0.87
C ILE A 98 11.75 -0.72 -1.18
N GLN A 99 12.06 -0.23 -2.38
CA GLN A 99 13.43 0.15 -2.76
C GLN A 99 14.02 1.23 -1.83
N HIS A 100 13.21 2.19 -1.38
CA HIS A 100 13.68 3.23 -0.46
C HIS A 100 14.01 2.70 0.93
N ILE A 101 13.27 1.72 1.47
CA ILE A 101 13.52 1.19 2.81
C ILE A 101 14.48 0.00 2.84
N THR A 102 14.82 -0.59 1.67
CA THR A 102 15.81 -1.67 1.55
C THR A 102 17.15 -1.26 0.95
N ARG A 103 17.46 0.04 0.91
CA ARG A 103 18.79 0.51 0.47
C ARG A 103 19.91 -0.12 1.28
N LYS A 104 21.02 -0.48 0.62
CA LYS A 104 22.18 -1.09 1.30
C LYS A 104 22.69 -0.23 2.45
N ASN A 105 22.91 1.07 2.21
CA ASN A 105 23.31 2.01 3.25
C ASN A 105 22.10 2.41 4.12
N SER A 106 22.15 2.10 5.43
CA SER A 106 21.08 2.34 6.40
C SER A 106 20.66 3.81 6.49
N SER A 107 21.62 4.73 6.38
CA SER A 107 21.37 6.19 6.43
C SER A 107 20.46 6.68 5.29
N GLN A 108 20.44 5.97 4.17
CA GLN A 108 19.62 6.32 3.01
C GLN A 108 18.21 5.73 3.06
N ARG A 109 17.94 4.82 4.01
CA ARG A 109 16.61 4.22 4.18
C ARG A 109 15.66 5.27 4.76
N LEU A 110 14.38 5.26 4.38
CA LEU A 110 13.38 6.09 5.07
C LEU A 110 13.17 5.59 6.50
N SER A 111 12.88 6.49 7.44
CA SER A 111 12.40 6.09 8.77
C SER A 111 10.94 5.65 8.72
N ALA A 112 10.47 4.92 9.73
CA ALA A 112 9.07 4.55 9.86
C ALA A 112 8.12 5.76 9.76
N ARG A 113 8.47 6.87 10.42
CA ARG A 113 7.70 8.12 10.35
C ARG A 113 7.64 8.69 8.92
N GLN A 114 8.78 8.73 8.22
CA GLN A 114 8.83 9.20 6.84
C GLN A 114 8.03 8.29 5.90
N LEU A 115 8.08 6.97 6.12
CA LEU A 115 7.30 6.01 5.35
C LEU A 115 5.79 6.18 5.59
N LEU A 116 5.35 6.36 6.83
CA LEU A 116 3.94 6.61 7.18
C LEU A 116 3.39 7.89 6.54
N GLN A 117 4.24 8.91 6.40
CA GLN A 117 3.89 10.17 5.74
C GLN A 117 3.98 10.08 4.21
N SER A 118 4.30 8.93 3.64
CA SER A 118 4.56 8.78 2.21
C SER A 118 3.32 8.38 1.41
N GLY A 119 3.44 8.43 0.08
CA GLY A 119 2.38 8.00 -0.84
C GLY A 119 1.96 6.53 -0.69
N LEU A 120 2.73 5.71 0.03
CA LEU A 120 2.36 4.32 0.34
C LEU A 120 1.09 4.26 1.21
N PHE A 121 0.91 5.19 2.14
CA PHE A 121 -0.18 5.17 3.13
C PHE A 121 -1.17 6.34 2.98
N GLN A 122 -0.85 7.36 2.17
CA GLN A 122 -1.73 8.52 1.98
C GLN A 122 -3.01 8.21 1.17
N ASN A 123 -3.12 7.07 0.49
CA ASN A 123 -4.34 6.74 -0.27
C ASN A 123 -5.59 6.63 0.61
N SER A 124 -5.48 6.15 1.85
CA SER A 124 -6.65 6.02 2.74
C SER A 124 -7.21 7.37 3.21
N GLY A 125 -6.35 8.39 3.40
CA GLY A 125 -6.79 9.76 3.72
C GLY A 125 -7.45 10.45 2.53
N ASN A 126 -6.93 10.22 1.32
CA ASN A 126 -7.46 10.81 0.09
C ASN A 126 -8.83 10.24 -0.30
N VAL A 127 -9.06 8.93 -0.12
CA VAL A 127 -10.38 8.34 -0.39
C VAL A 127 -11.44 8.98 0.52
N ASN A 128 -11.12 9.21 1.80
CA ASN A 128 -12.03 9.87 2.72
C ASN A 128 -12.34 11.32 2.30
N LEU A 129 -11.32 12.10 1.93
CA LEU A 129 -11.49 13.50 1.52
C LEU A 129 -12.28 13.63 0.19
N ASN A 130 -12.00 12.76 -0.79
CA ASN A 130 -12.73 12.73 -2.06
C ASN A 130 -14.19 12.34 -1.86
N LEU A 131 -14.47 11.38 -0.97
CA LEU A 131 -15.84 11.00 -0.63
C LEU A 131 -16.57 12.14 0.09
N GLN A 132 -15.92 12.83 1.03
CA GLN A 132 -16.49 14.00 1.71
C GLN A 132 -16.80 15.14 0.75
N MET A 133 -15.91 15.45 -0.20
CA MET A 133 -16.17 16.45 -1.23
C MET A 133 -17.35 16.06 -2.13
N LYS A 134 -17.47 14.79 -2.51
CA LYS A 134 -18.63 14.30 -3.27
C LYS A 134 -19.94 14.41 -2.48
N ILE A 135 -19.92 14.10 -1.19
CA ILE A 135 -21.11 14.24 -0.31
C ILE A 135 -21.55 15.71 -0.28
N LEU A 136 -20.62 16.65 -0.10
CA LEU A 136 -20.93 18.07 -0.02
C LEU A 136 -21.48 18.64 -1.34
N GLU A 137 -20.94 18.21 -2.49
CA GLU A 137 -21.45 18.58 -3.81
C GLU A 137 -22.88 18.06 -4.01
N GLN A 138 -23.13 16.79 -3.64
CA GLN A 138 -24.46 16.18 -3.74
C GLN A 138 -25.47 16.85 -2.81
N GLU A 139 -25.08 17.23 -1.60
CA GLU A 139 -25.95 17.97 -0.68
C GLU A 139 -26.42 19.30 -1.28
N LYS A 140 -25.52 20.01 -1.96
CA LYS A 140 -25.85 21.26 -2.65
C LYS A 140 -26.81 21.04 -3.83
N GLU A 141 -26.59 19.98 -4.61
CA GLU A 141 -27.49 19.62 -5.72
C GLU A 141 -28.89 19.24 -5.23
N ILE A 142 -28.97 18.45 -4.15
CA ILE A 142 -30.25 18.08 -3.51
C ILE A 142 -31.00 19.33 -3.05
N GLU A 143 -30.30 20.29 -2.44
CA GLU A 143 -30.92 21.54 -1.98
C GLU A 143 -31.49 22.36 -3.14
N GLU A 144 -30.76 22.45 -4.25
CA GLU A 144 -31.21 23.20 -5.43
C GLU A 144 -32.42 22.53 -6.11
N LEU A 145 -32.38 21.20 -6.28
CA LEU A 145 -33.50 20.44 -6.83
C LEU A 145 -34.75 20.57 -5.96
N ARG A 146 -34.60 20.56 -4.63
CA ARG A 146 -35.71 20.78 -3.68
C ARG A 146 -36.32 22.17 -3.83
N LYS A 147 -35.51 23.22 -4.02
CA LYS A 147 -36.01 24.58 -4.31
C LYS A 147 -36.80 24.65 -5.61
N GLN A 148 -36.29 24.03 -6.68
CA GLN A 148 -37.00 23.99 -7.96
C GLN A 148 -38.35 23.30 -7.86
N ILE A 149 -38.42 22.15 -7.17
CA ILE A 149 -39.68 21.42 -6.95
C ILE A 149 -40.68 22.29 -6.16
N SER A 150 -40.22 23.02 -5.13
CA SER A 150 -41.06 23.93 -4.34
C SER A 150 -41.67 25.05 -5.19
N LEU A 151 -40.86 25.68 -6.05
CA LEU A 151 -41.32 26.75 -6.94
C LEU A 151 -42.32 26.24 -7.99
N LEU A 152 -42.01 25.13 -8.64
CA LEU A 152 -42.89 24.50 -9.64
C LEU A 152 -44.22 24.03 -9.06
N SER A 153 -44.21 23.56 -7.81
CA SER A 153 -45.43 23.13 -7.11
C SER A 153 -46.32 24.32 -6.74
N ARG A 154 -45.73 25.50 -6.47
CA ARG A 154 -46.48 26.74 -6.23
C ARG A 154 -47.12 27.29 -7.50
N ASP A 155 -46.45 27.15 -8.64
CA ASP A 155 -46.93 27.64 -9.94
C ASP A 155 -48.04 26.76 -10.54
N LYS A 156 -48.05 25.46 -10.21
CA LYS A 156 -49.14 24.54 -10.55
C LYS A 156 -50.39 24.69 -9.67
N GLY A 157 -50.37 25.56 -8.67
CA GLY A 157 -51.46 25.79 -7.71
C GLY A 157 -52.59 26.73 -8.17
N VAL A 158 -52.55 27.30 -9.39
CA VAL A 158 -53.63 28.18 -9.90
C VAL A 158 -54.03 27.77 -11.32
N LYS A 159 -54.87 26.74 -11.43
CA LYS A 159 -55.83 26.56 -12.54
C LYS A 159 -56.79 25.42 -12.19
N GLY A 160 -57.88 25.79 -11.53
CA GLY A 160 -58.96 24.87 -11.16
C GLY A 160 -60.24 25.56 -10.72
N ASP A 161 -60.50 26.81 -11.15
CA ASP A 161 -61.85 27.39 -11.05
C ASP A 161 -62.54 27.20 -12.40
N THR A 162 -63.52 26.29 -12.44
CA THR A 162 -64.52 26.27 -13.50
C THR A 162 -65.86 25.89 -12.89
N GLN A 163 -66.67 26.90 -12.58
CA GLN A 163 -68.12 26.97 -12.75
C GLN A 163 -68.53 28.46 -12.65
N PRO A 164 -69.65 28.95 -13.24
CA PRO A 164 -70.81 28.22 -13.73
C PRO A 164 -71.20 28.56 -15.19
N GLY A 165 -71.87 27.64 -15.87
CA GLY A 165 -72.47 27.88 -17.18
C GLY A 165 -73.92 27.41 -17.17
N ASP A 166 -74.83 28.35 -16.91
CA ASP A 166 -76.26 28.22 -17.18
C ASP A 166 -76.49 27.76 -18.62
N VAL A 167 -77.37 26.78 -18.82
CA VAL A 167 -77.87 26.42 -20.15
C VAL A 167 -79.37 26.74 -20.21
N PRO A 168 -79.82 27.59 -21.15
CA PRO A 168 -81.23 27.94 -21.32
C PRO A 168 -82.06 26.82 -21.97
N ILE A 169 -83.36 26.97 -21.74
CA ILE A 169 -84.54 26.14 -22.03
C ILE A 169 -84.81 25.99 -23.55
N GLN A 170 -85.40 24.85 -23.97
CA GLN A 170 -86.67 24.71 -24.76
C GLN A 170 -86.70 23.55 -25.76
N PRO A 171 -87.89 23.08 -26.23
CA PRO A 171 -89.25 23.51 -25.88
C PRO A 171 -90.08 22.48 -25.07
#